data_AF-A0A941IIW6-F1
#
_entry.id   AF-A0A941IIW6-F1
#
_cell.length_a   1.000
_cell.length_b   1.000
_cell.length_c   1.000
_cell.angle_alpha   90.00
_cell.angle_beta   90.00
_cell.angle_gamma   90.00
#
_symmetry.space_group_name_H-M   'P 1'
#
loop_
_entity.id
_entity.type
_entity.pdbx_description
1 polymer ?
#
loop_
_entity_poly.entity_id
_entity_poly.type
_entity_poly.pdbx_seq_one_letter_code
_entity_poly.pdbx_strand_id
1 'polypeptide(L)'
;MEQQPWFDGRLGLNGASYHAFTSWATASTRPASLKAISTAMYSTDRISSWYPGGGFGLELALSWTAIQQANGAAVSENLYNHLPLNQADIAATGKTLDFYQERLAHDGADPHWQPLNFAELLDDPVPTGPGCP
;
A
#
# COMPACT_ATOMS: atom_id res chain seq x y z
N MET A 1 -22.57 -0.46 -0.22
CA MET A 1 -22.83 -1.89 -0.51
C MET A 1 -23.78 -2.50 0.51
N GLU A 2 -23.49 -2.40 1.81
CA GLU A 2 -24.29 -3.08 2.85
C GLU A 2 -25.78 -2.68 2.92
N GLN A 3 -26.10 -1.46 2.51
CA GLN A 3 -27.49 -0.95 2.49
C GLN A 3 -28.26 -1.37 1.23
N GLN A 4 -27.65 -2.11 0.31
CA GLN A 4 -28.27 -2.47 -0.95
C GLN A 4 -29.16 -3.70 -0.79
N PRO A 5 -30.36 -3.73 -1.41
CA PRO A 5 -31.33 -4.81 -1.20
C PRO A 5 -30.86 -6.18 -1.72
N TRP A 6 -29.84 -6.20 -2.57
CA TRP A 6 -29.24 -7.42 -3.13
C TRP A 6 -28.04 -7.94 -2.32
N PHE A 7 -27.62 -7.25 -1.27
CA PHE A 7 -26.49 -7.67 -0.45
C PHE A 7 -26.93 -8.69 0.61
N ASP A 8 -26.30 -9.86 0.63
CA ASP A 8 -26.66 -10.98 1.52
C ASP A 8 -25.94 -10.94 2.88
N GLY A 9 -25.23 -9.85 3.19
CA GLY A 9 -24.48 -9.68 4.44
C GLY A 9 -23.05 -10.23 4.40
N ARG A 10 -22.59 -10.79 3.27
CA ARG A 10 -21.24 -11.38 3.15
C ARG A 10 -20.41 -10.63 2.12
N LEU A 11 -19.27 -10.11 2.55
CA LEU A 11 -18.28 -9.43 1.72
C LEU A 11 -17.00 -10.27 1.62
N GLY A 12 -16.51 -10.45 0.40
CA GLY A 12 -15.18 -10.96 0.12
C GLY A 12 -14.38 -9.94 -0.69
N LEU A 13 -13.11 -9.74 -0.34
CA LEU A 13 -12.20 -8.88 -1.09
C LEU A 13 -11.17 -9.72 -1.83
N ASN A 14 -10.88 -9.36 -3.08
CA ASN A 14 -9.81 -9.97 -3.84
C ASN A 14 -8.98 -8.88 -4.52
N GLY A 15 -7.68 -9.10 -4.64
CA GLY A 15 -6.83 -8.14 -5.31
C GLY A 15 -5.35 -8.47 -5.26
N ALA A 16 -4.61 -7.85 -6.16
CA ALA A 16 -3.15 -7.89 -6.18
C ALA A 16 -2.58 -6.47 -5.95
N SER A 17 -1.33 -6.40 -5.50
CA SER A 17 -0.61 -5.13 -5.36
C SER A 17 -1.39 -4.13 -4.48
N TYR A 18 -1.69 -2.92 -4.97
CA TYR A 18 -2.44 -1.92 -4.21
C TYR A 18 -3.84 -2.40 -3.76
N HIS A 19 -4.51 -3.25 -4.54
CA HIS A 19 -5.81 -3.79 -4.11
C HIS A 19 -5.68 -4.78 -2.95
N ALA A 20 -4.55 -5.48 -2.85
CA ALA A 20 -4.25 -6.30 -1.69
C ALA A 20 -4.00 -5.43 -0.45
N PHE A 21 -3.27 -4.31 -0.59
CA PHE A 21 -3.14 -3.33 0.49
C PHE A 21 -4.51 -2.85 1.00
N THR A 22 -5.40 -2.43 0.10
CA THR A 22 -6.72 -1.94 0.51
C THR A 22 -7.57 -3.03 1.15
N SER A 23 -7.35 -4.30 0.77
CA SER A 23 -8.01 -5.44 1.42
C SER A 23 -7.55 -5.59 2.88
N TRP A 24 -6.26 -5.49 3.14
CA TRP A 24 -5.71 -5.49 4.51
C TRP A 24 -6.17 -4.28 5.33
N ALA A 25 -6.13 -3.09 4.74
CA ALA A 25 -6.61 -1.87 5.39
C ALA A 25 -8.12 -1.91 5.69
N THR A 26 -8.91 -2.58 4.85
CA THR A 26 -10.33 -2.80 5.16
C THR A 26 -10.48 -3.83 6.28
N ALA A 27 -9.71 -4.92 6.25
CA ALA A 27 -9.75 -5.97 7.26
C ALA A 27 -9.36 -5.45 8.66
N SER A 28 -8.43 -4.50 8.76
CA SER A 28 -8.01 -3.91 10.04
C SER A 28 -9.14 -3.15 10.76
N THR A 29 -10.16 -2.68 10.02
CA THR A 29 -11.35 -2.06 10.61
C THR A 29 -12.38 -3.06 11.14
N ARG A 30 -12.12 -4.37 10.97
CA ARG A 30 -12.97 -5.50 11.42
C ARG A 30 -14.47 -5.35 11.09
N PRO A 31 -14.84 -5.07 9.83
CA PRO A 31 -16.24 -5.00 9.45
C PRO A 31 -16.90 -6.38 9.56
N ALA A 32 -18.03 -6.46 10.26
CA ALA A 32 -18.71 -7.73 10.53
C ALA A 32 -19.15 -8.48 9.25
N SER A 33 -19.34 -7.75 8.15
CA SER A 33 -19.72 -8.30 6.84
C SER A 33 -18.55 -8.97 6.10
N LEU A 34 -17.30 -8.61 6.38
CA LEU A 34 -16.12 -9.15 5.70
C LEU A 34 -15.83 -10.58 6.19
N LYS A 35 -15.92 -11.54 5.27
CA LYS A 35 -15.74 -12.97 5.56
C LYS A 35 -14.44 -13.55 5.03
N ALA A 36 -13.85 -12.93 4.01
CA ALA A 36 -12.60 -13.41 3.43
C ALA A 36 -11.86 -12.30 2.67
N ILE A 37 -10.53 -12.40 2.64
CA ILE A 37 -9.66 -11.67 1.71
C ILE A 37 -8.80 -12.67 0.94
N SER A 38 -8.57 -12.41 -0.34
CA SER A 38 -7.66 -13.17 -1.20
C SER A 38 -6.68 -12.22 -1.86
N THR A 39 -5.45 -12.20 -1.36
CA THR A 39 -4.42 -11.21 -1.74
C THR A 39 -3.28 -11.84 -2.54
N ALA A 40 -2.74 -11.10 -3.52
CA ALA A 40 -1.55 -11.50 -4.27
C ALA A 40 -0.50 -10.37 -4.37
N MET A 41 0.77 -10.76 -4.50
CA MET A 41 1.91 -9.83 -4.71
C MET A 41 2.01 -8.72 -3.66
N TYR A 42 1.56 -9.00 -2.44
CA TYR A 42 1.49 -8.02 -1.38
C TYR A 42 1.45 -8.73 -0.02
N SER A 43 2.19 -8.20 0.95
CA SER A 43 2.28 -8.72 2.32
C SER A 43 1.45 -7.85 3.28
N THR A 44 1.35 -8.23 4.55
CA THR A 44 0.76 -7.40 5.61
C THR A 44 1.58 -6.16 5.93
N ASP A 45 2.87 -6.17 5.61
CA ASP A 45 3.76 -5.01 5.71
C ASP A 45 3.88 -4.31 4.35
N ARG A 46 3.47 -3.04 4.32
CA ARG A 46 3.64 -2.15 3.16
C ARG A 46 5.04 -1.57 3.06
N ILE A 47 5.72 -1.42 4.20
CA ILE A 47 6.98 -0.69 4.34
C ILE A 47 8.09 -1.41 3.57
N SER A 48 8.15 -2.74 3.67
CA SER A 48 9.10 -3.56 2.92
C SER A 48 9.07 -3.34 1.40
N SER A 49 7.96 -2.84 0.85
CA SER A 49 7.85 -2.55 -0.59
C SER A 49 8.59 -1.27 -0.96
N TRP A 50 8.55 -0.25 -0.11
CA TRP A 50 9.26 1.03 -0.34
C TRP A 50 10.68 1.01 0.19
N TYR A 51 10.98 0.16 1.16
CA TYR A 51 12.32 0.03 1.75
C TYR A 51 12.82 -1.42 1.71
N PRO A 52 12.99 -2.03 0.52
CA PRO A 52 13.50 -3.40 0.43
C PRO A 52 14.87 -3.51 1.08
N GLY A 53 14.99 -4.39 2.09
CA GLY A 53 16.22 -4.53 2.87
C GLY A 53 16.61 -3.28 3.68
N GLY A 54 15.68 -2.36 3.93
CA GLY A 54 15.88 -1.11 4.66
C GLY A 54 16.36 0.07 3.82
N GLY A 55 16.68 -0.13 2.54
CA GLY A 55 17.11 0.95 1.63
C GLY A 55 15.94 1.51 0.82
N PHE A 56 15.94 2.82 0.54
CA PHE A 56 14.86 3.48 -0.20
C PHE A 56 14.76 2.97 -1.66
N GLY A 57 13.60 2.41 -2.00
CA GLY A 57 13.22 1.94 -3.33
C GLY A 57 12.94 3.09 -4.28
N LEU A 58 13.99 3.80 -4.69
CA LEU A 58 13.92 5.04 -5.48
C LEU A 58 13.08 4.89 -6.77
N GLU A 59 13.32 3.83 -7.54
CA GLU A 59 12.63 3.59 -8.82
C GLU A 59 11.13 3.45 -8.60
N LEU A 60 10.71 2.55 -7.70
CA LEU A 60 9.32 2.34 -7.36
C LEU A 60 8.67 3.62 -6.85
N ALA A 61 9.30 4.30 -5.90
CA ALA A 61 8.74 5.49 -5.26
C ALA A 61 8.57 6.64 -6.27
N LEU A 62 9.58 6.93 -7.08
CA LEU A 62 9.54 8.05 -8.02
C LEU A 62 8.59 7.76 -9.19
N SER A 63 8.70 6.59 -9.82
CA SER A 63 7.89 6.22 -10.98
C SER A 63 6.41 6.04 -10.64
N TRP A 64 6.10 5.32 -9.55
CA TRP A 64 4.72 5.13 -9.13
C TRP A 64 4.08 6.47 -8.77
N THR A 65 4.81 7.35 -8.06
CA THR A 65 4.28 8.65 -7.69
C THR A 65 4.09 9.56 -8.90
N ALA A 66 4.99 9.56 -9.87
CA ALA A 66 4.82 10.31 -11.10
C ALA A 66 3.56 9.87 -11.86
N ILE A 67 3.28 8.57 -11.90
CA ILE A 67 2.04 8.05 -12.51
C ILE A 67 0.81 8.58 -11.76
N GLN A 68 0.80 8.49 -10.42
CA GLN A 68 -0.38 8.80 -9.61
C GLN A 68 -0.61 10.30 -9.41
N GLN A 69 0.45 11.08 -9.21
CA GLN A 69 0.39 12.49 -8.82
C GLN A 69 0.74 13.42 -9.99
N ALA A 70 1.34 12.94 -11.10
CA ALA A 70 1.76 13.75 -12.24
C ALA A 70 1.14 13.32 -13.59
N ASN A 71 -0.16 12.99 -13.60
CA ASN A 71 -0.93 12.71 -14.81
C ASN A 71 -0.33 11.59 -15.68
N GLY A 72 0.21 10.53 -15.07
CA GLY A 72 0.83 9.45 -15.82
C GLY A 72 2.22 9.76 -16.37
N ALA A 73 2.94 10.75 -15.82
CA ALA A 73 4.28 11.11 -16.28
C ALA A 73 5.21 9.89 -16.22
N ALA A 74 5.93 9.64 -17.32
CA ALA A 74 6.97 8.64 -17.38
C ALA A 74 8.28 9.22 -16.84
N VAL A 75 8.93 8.50 -15.93
CA VAL A 75 10.24 8.87 -15.39
C VAL A 75 11.32 8.24 -16.25
N SER A 76 12.23 9.07 -16.76
CA SER A 76 13.37 8.60 -17.54
C SER A 76 14.44 7.99 -16.64
N GLU A 77 15.11 6.92 -17.10
CA GLU A 77 16.10 6.17 -16.32
C GLU A 77 17.26 7.03 -15.79
N ASN A 78 17.64 8.08 -16.53
CA ASN A 78 18.70 8.99 -16.11
C ASN A 78 18.37 9.75 -14.82
N LEU A 79 17.10 9.89 -14.45
CA LEU A 79 16.69 10.61 -13.24
C LEU A 79 16.91 9.84 -11.95
N TYR A 80 17.13 8.53 -12.02
CA TYR A 80 17.55 7.77 -10.84
C TYR A 80 18.97 8.13 -10.38
N ASN A 81 19.75 8.80 -11.24
CA ASN A 81 21.08 9.31 -10.92
C ASN A 81 21.09 10.81 -10.59
N HIS A 82 19.93 11.46 -10.51
CA HIS A 82 19.83 12.89 -10.21
C HIS A 82 20.20 13.16 -8.74
N LEU A 83 21.08 14.13 -8.51
CA LEU A 83 21.42 14.62 -7.17
C LEU A 83 21.19 16.13 -7.09
N PRO A 84 20.62 16.64 -5.98
CA PRO A 84 20.16 15.88 -4.81
C PRO A 84 18.85 15.10 -5.10
N LEU A 85 18.65 13.98 -4.39
CA LEU A 85 17.49 13.09 -4.61
C LEU A 85 16.16 13.79 -4.30
N ASN A 86 16.12 14.69 -3.31
CA ASN A 86 14.91 15.44 -2.96
C ASN A 86 14.44 16.44 -4.04
N GLN A 87 15.17 16.58 -5.14
CA GLN A 87 14.77 17.37 -6.31
C GLN A 87 14.50 16.51 -7.55
N ALA A 88 14.63 15.18 -7.45
CA ALA A 88 14.44 14.28 -8.58
C ALA A 88 12.99 14.27 -9.10
N ASP A 89 12.01 14.49 -8.23
CA ASP A 89 10.60 14.60 -8.57
C ASP A 89 10.27 15.86 -9.39
N ILE A 90 10.87 17.00 -9.02
CA ILE A 90 10.78 18.25 -9.75
C ILE A 90 11.49 18.11 -11.10
N ALA A 91 12.68 17.51 -11.12
CA ALA A 91 13.41 17.25 -12.37
C ALA A 91 12.63 16.30 -13.30
N ALA A 92 11.91 15.34 -12.73
CA ALA A 92 11.11 14.36 -13.48
C ALA A 92 9.78 14.89 -13.99
N THR A 93 9.09 15.68 -13.17
CA THR A 93 7.66 15.98 -13.39
C THR A 93 7.33 17.46 -13.41
N GLY A 94 8.31 18.33 -13.14
CA GLY A 94 8.14 19.78 -13.02
C GLY A 94 7.43 20.22 -11.73
N LYS A 95 7.19 19.31 -10.77
CA LYS A 95 6.53 19.61 -9.51
C LYS A 95 6.99 18.71 -8.38
N THR A 96 6.73 19.16 -7.16
CA THR A 96 6.93 18.35 -5.95
C THR A 96 5.88 17.25 -5.88
N LEU A 97 6.33 16.05 -5.52
CA LEU A 97 5.51 14.87 -5.36
C LEU A 97 5.48 14.46 -3.88
N ASP A 98 4.43 14.85 -3.16
CA ASP A 98 4.33 14.69 -1.69
C ASP A 98 4.55 13.24 -1.24
N PHE A 99 4.02 12.26 -1.99
CA PHE A 99 4.19 10.87 -1.64
C PHE A 99 5.67 10.46 -1.71
N TYR A 100 6.40 10.93 -2.72
CA TYR A 100 7.84 10.66 -2.88
C TYR A 100 8.64 11.34 -1.76
N GLN A 101 8.36 12.62 -1.49
CA GLN A 101 9.06 13.41 -0.47
C GLN A 101 8.88 12.81 0.94
N GLU A 102 7.68 12.36 1.29
CA GLU A 102 7.42 11.70 2.56
C GLU A 102 8.26 10.43 2.73
N ARG A 103 8.38 9.58 1.70
CA ARG A 103 9.21 8.37 1.81
C ARG A 103 10.71 8.67 1.75
N LEU A 104 11.11 9.79 1.15
CA LEU A 104 12.51 10.18 1.18
C LEU A 104 12.93 10.73 2.56
N ALA A 105 11.98 11.29 3.32
CA ALA A 105 12.22 11.91 4.62
C ALA A 105 12.27 10.92 5.80
N HIS A 106 11.74 9.71 5.63
CA HIS A 106 11.69 8.67 6.67
C HIS A 106 12.44 7.42 6.21
N ASP A 107 13.05 6.69 7.14
CA ASP A 107 13.59 5.36 6.84
C ASP A 107 12.50 4.27 7.01
N GLY A 108 12.85 3.03 6.67
CA GLY A 108 11.91 1.90 6.78
C GLY A 108 11.63 1.42 8.20
N ALA A 109 12.40 1.85 9.20
CA ALA A 109 12.17 1.50 10.60
C ALA A 109 11.37 2.58 11.36
N ASP A 110 11.12 3.72 10.72
CA ASP A 110 10.48 4.87 11.33
C ASP A 110 9.07 4.52 11.86
N PRO A 111 8.76 4.83 13.13
CA PRO A 111 7.43 4.66 13.72
C PRO A 111 6.30 5.35 12.93
N HIS A 112 6.61 6.36 12.11
CA HIS A 112 5.70 6.99 11.16
C HIS A 112 4.88 5.97 10.35
N TRP A 113 5.48 4.82 10.02
CA TRP A 113 4.85 3.81 9.19
C TRP A 113 4.02 2.75 9.93
N GLN A 114 4.02 2.74 11.26
CA GLN A 114 3.28 1.74 12.05
C GLN A 114 1.79 1.61 11.66
N PRO A 115 1.05 2.69 11.37
CA PRO A 115 -0.35 2.58 10.93
C PRO A 115 -0.56 1.83 9.60
N LEU A 116 0.51 1.57 8.83
CA LEU A 116 0.46 0.83 7.56
C LEU A 116 0.96 -0.62 7.68
N ASN A 117 1.27 -1.07 8.89
CA ASN A 117 1.66 -2.45 9.18
C ASN A 117 0.45 -3.22 9.72
N PHE A 118 0.04 -4.25 9.00
CA PHE A 118 -1.13 -5.08 9.36
C PHE A 118 -0.73 -6.48 9.86
N ALA A 119 0.54 -6.70 10.23
CA ALA A 119 1.03 -8.01 10.65
C ALA A 119 0.22 -8.61 11.82
N GLU A 120 -0.28 -7.78 12.72
CA GLU A 120 -1.10 -8.20 13.86
C GLU A 120 -2.39 -8.94 13.44
N LEU A 121 -2.90 -8.71 12.22
CA LEU A 121 -4.09 -9.42 11.71
C LEU A 121 -3.81 -10.90 11.41
N LEU A 122 -2.55 -11.31 11.31
CA LEU A 122 -2.19 -12.72 11.12
C LEU A 122 -2.32 -13.53 12.42
N ASP A 123 -2.23 -12.86 13.56
CA ASP A 123 -2.36 -13.48 14.88
C ASP A 123 -3.84 -13.58 15.33
N ASP A 124 -4.78 -13.01 14.56
CA ASP A 124 -6.20 -13.10 14.87
C ASP A 124 -6.67 -14.57 14.76
N PRO A 125 -7.18 -15.16 15.85
CA PRO A 125 -7.63 -16.54 15.83
C PRO A 125 -8.83 -16.70 14.88
N VAL A 126 -8.84 -17.78 14.10
CA VAL A 126 -9.98 -18.13 13.25
C VAL A 126 -11.24 -18.20 14.15
N PRO A 127 -12.32 -17.45 13.84
CA PRO A 127 -13.53 -17.50 14.64
C PRO A 127 -14.07 -18.94 14.68
N THR A 128 -14.00 -19.58 15.85
CA THR A 128 -14.57 -20.90 16.09
C THR A 128 -16.08 -20.77 16.30
N GLY A 129 -16.81 -20.46 15.23
CA GLY A 129 -18.27 -20.48 15.21
C GLY A 129 -18.82 -21.85 14.76
N PRO A 130 -19.96 -22.32 15.28
CA PRO A 130 -20.55 -23.58 14.86
C PRO A 130 -21.16 -23.40 13.46
N GLY A 131 -20.50 -23.93 12.42
CA GLY A 131 -21.08 -23.92 11.08
C GLY A 131 -20.06 -23.99 9.96
N CYS A 132 -19.41 -25.14 9.81
CA CYS A 132 -18.94 -25.60 8.51
C CYS A 132 -19.92 -26.72 8.08
N PRO A 133 -20.79 -26.51 7.07
CA PRO A 133 -21.49 -27.63 6.43
C PRO A 133 -20.53 -28.51 5.63
#